data_AF-A0AAE3SD26-F1
#
_entry.id   AF-A0AAE3SD26-F1
#
_cell.length_a   1.000
_cell.length_b   1.000
_cell.length_c   1.000
_cell.angle_alpha   90.00
_cell.angle_beta   90.00
_cell.angle_gamma   90.00
#
_symmetry.space_group_name_H-M   'P 1'
#
loop_
_entity.id
_entity.type
_entity.pdbx_description
1 polymer ?
#
loop_
_entity_poly.entity_id
_entity_poly.type
_entity_poly.pdbx_seq_one_letter_code
_entity_poly.pdbx_strand_id
1 'polypeptide(L)'
;GKIKLRVKECGRDYADCEVTVAGRISNRKGVNVPDVVLPLAALSEKDLKDLEFVCELGVDWLALSFVQRPADVEQARKLAKGRAAILSKIEKPSAVAAFDEILAVSDGIMVARGDLGVELPVQNVPPIQKQLIRKSRAAAKPVIVATQMLESMIESPMPTRAEVSDVATAIYEGADAIMLSAESAAGDFPIAAVTTMNNVAVEVEADPTYTEIIEASRKTSGRSVADGIVAAAREIAETADIKAICCYSQSGTTALLTVRERPRVPIIVLSSDITTIRRLALSWGTNCVMTVKTVDRFKTAVLEAVRAAVSTGVAEKSDLVVVTAGVPFNTPGSTNILRVAPCDESLILASTSE
;
A
#
# COMPACT_ATOMS: atom_id res chain seq x y z
N GLY A 1 -1.70 -6.53 25.82
CA GLY A 1 -1.70 -5.84 27.14
C GLY A 1 -3.01 -5.90 27.92
N LYS A 2 -3.67 -7.06 28.06
CA LYS A 2 -4.86 -7.22 28.95
C LYS A 2 -4.50 -7.27 30.45
N ILE A 3 -3.25 -7.64 30.74
CA ILE A 3 -2.62 -7.62 32.07
C ILE A 3 -1.41 -6.71 31.95
N LYS A 4 -1.14 -5.90 32.98
CA LYS A 4 0.04 -5.02 33.03
C LYS A 4 0.83 -5.28 34.31
N LEU A 5 2.14 -5.35 34.14
CA LEU A 5 3.10 -5.62 35.20
C LEU A 5 4.10 -4.46 35.26
N ARG A 6 4.58 -4.13 36.46
CA ARG A 6 5.70 -3.20 36.67
C ARG A 6 6.84 -3.96 37.34
N VAL A 7 7.99 -4.00 36.69
CA VAL A 7 9.20 -4.61 37.27
C VAL A 7 9.64 -3.81 38.49
N LYS A 8 9.88 -4.51 39.61
CA LYS A 8 10.41 -3.96 40.86
C LYS A 8 11.88 -4.29 41.02
N GLU A 9 12.22 -5.55 40.81
CA GLU A 9 13.56 -6.11 40.89
C GLU A 9 13.72 -7.14 39.76
N CYS A 10 14.94 -7.33 39.27
CA CYS A 10 15.21 -8.37 38.28
C CYS A 10 16.60 -8.96 38.49
N GLY A 11 16.74 -10.22 38.14
CA GLY A 11 18.00 -10.95 38.10
C GLY A 11 18.30 -11.48 36.70
N ARG A 12 19.21 -12.47 36.64
CA ARG A 12 19.61 -13.08 35.37
C ARG A 12 18.48 -13.88 34.71
N ASP A 13 17.61 -14.49 35.51
CA ASP A 13 16.61 -15.46 35.09
C ASP A 13 15.19 -15.16 35.63
N TYR A 14 15.02 -14.02 36.30
CA TYR A 14 13.72 -13.62 36.85
C TYR A 14 13.49 -12.10 36.81
N ALA A 15 12.22 -11.72 36.88
CA ALA A 15 11.78 -10.35 37.12
C ALA A 15 10.63 -10.37 38.13
N ASP A 16 10.85 -9.78 39.30
CA ASP A 16 9.82 -9.60 40.31
C ASP A 16 8.97 -8.40 39.96
N CYS A 17 7.68 -8.65 39.75
CA CYS A 17 6.77 -7.68 39.17
C CYS A 17 5.56 -7.43 40.06
N GLU A 18 5.13 -6.17 40.12
CA GLU A 18 3.84 -5.76 40.69
C GLU A 18 2.76 -5.76 39.59
N VAL A 19 1.61 -6.37 39.85
CA VAL A 19 0.46 -6.32 38.95
C VAL A 19 -0.21 -4.95 39.04
N THR A 20 -0.21 -4.21 37.95
CA THR A 20 -0.83 -2.88 37.86
C THR A 20 -2.20 -2.91 37.17
N VAL A 21 -2.43 -3.92 36.33
CA VAL A 21 -3.76 -4.25 35.77
C VAL A 21 -3.95 -5.75 35.86
N ALA A 22 -4.93 -6.17 36.66
CA ALA A 22 -5.25 -7.58 36.88
C ALA A 22 -6.04 -8.19 35.72
N GLY A 23 -5.96 -9.51 35.58
CA GLY A 23 -6.71 -10.26 34.58
C GLY A 23 -6.34 -11.73 34.58
N ARG A 24 -7.06 -12.52 33.79
CA ARG A 24 -6.77 -13.95 33.62
C ARG A 24 -5.71 -14.15 32.53
N ILE A 25 -4.62 -14.85 32.87
CA ILE A 25 -3.64 -15.32 31.91
C ILE A 25 -3.85 -16.82 31.66
N SER A 26 -3.53 -17.26 30.45
CA SER A 26 -3.48 -18.68 30.08
C SER A 26 -2.19 -18.98 29.32
N ASN A 27 -2.00 -20.22 28.90
CA ASN A 27 -0.75 -20.65 28.29
C ASN A 27 -0.48 -19.95 26.95
N ARG A 28 0.82 -19.77 26.63
CA ARG A 28 1.32 -19.23 25.35
C ARG A 28 0.77 -17.85 24.98
N LYS A 29 0.54 -16.99 25.98
CA LYS A 29 0.18 -15.58 25.76
C LYS A 29 1.42 -14.76 25.43
N GLY A 30 1.28 -13.84 24.48
CA GLY A 30 2.35 -12.90 24.12
C GLY A 30 2.72 -12.00 25.29
N VAL A 31 4.01 -11.70 25.41
CA VAL A 31 4.56 -10.77 26.39
C VAL A 31 5.18 -9.62 25.61
N ASN A 32 4.81 -8.40 25.98
CA ASN A 32 5.34 -7.18 25.41
C ASN A 32 6.15 -6.46 26.48
N VAL A 33 7.33 -5.96 26.13
CA VAL A 33 8.19 -5.16 27.00
C VAL A 33 8.36 -3.80 26.33
N PRO A 34 7.51 -2.82 26.66
CA PRO A 34 7.60 -1.48 26.09
C PRO A 34 8.96 -0.85 26.35
N ASP A 35 9.34 0.11 25.50
CA ASP A 35 10.54 0.94 25.66
C ASP A 35 11.90 0.21 25.57
N VAL A 36 11.92 -1.08 25.22
CA VAL A 36 13.16 -1.85 25.07
C VAL A 36 13.24 -2.47 23.68
N VAL A 37 14.37 -2.22 23.00
CA VAL A 37 14.74 -2.98 21.79
C VAL A 37 15.27 -4.33 22.23
N LEU A 38 14.49 -5.39 21.97
CA LEU A 38 14.91 -6.74 22.33
C LEU A 38 16.04 -7.21 21.39
N PRO A 39 17.11 -7.85 21.92
CA PRO A 39 18.20 -8.39 21.11
C PRO A 39 17.80 -9.74 20.47
N LEU A 40 16.58 -9.80 19.91
CA LEU A 40 16.07 -10.96 19.20
C LEU A 40 16.28 -10.76 17.70
N ALA A 41 16.58 -11.84 16.99
CA ALA A 41 16.51 -11.82 15.54
C ALA A 41 15.06 -11.52 15.12
N ALA A 42 14.89 -10.69 14.10
CA ALA A 42 13.56 -10.38 13.56
C ALA A 42 12.86 -11.61 12.97
N LEU A 43 13.64 -12.59 12.51
CA LEU A 43 13.15 -13.85 11.98
C LEU A 43 13.58 -15.00 12.89
N SER A 44 12.61 -15.73 13.43
CA SER A 44 12.85 -17.00 14.13
C SER A 44 13.18 -18.12 13.15
N GLU A 45 13.65 -19.27 13.65
CA GLU A 45 13.86 -20.47 12.82
C GLU A 45 12.58 -20.92 12.11
N LYS A 46 11.41 -20.69 12.73
CA LYS A 46 10.12 -20.93 12.10
C LYS A 46 9.87 -19.94 10.97
N ASP A 47 10.11 -18.65 11.20
CA ASP A 47 9.89 -17.61 10.17
C ASP A 47 10.80 -17.82 8.96
N LEU A 48 12.01 -18.32 9.15
CA LEU A 48 12.90 -18.69 8.04
C LEU A 48 12.32 -19.82 7.17
N LYS A 49 11.74 -20.84 7.81
CA LYS A 49 11.08 -21.96 7.10
C LYS A 49 9.82 -21.49 6.38
N ASP A 50 9.00 -20.68 7.06
CA ASP A 50 7.79 -20.13 6.48
C ASP A 50 8.10 -19.21 5.30
N LEU A 51 9.12 -18.34 5.42
CA LEU A 51 9.56 -17.45 4.34
C LEU A 51 9.93 -18.25 3.10
N GLU A 52 10.74 -19.31 3.23
CA GLU A 52 11.12 -20.13 2.08
C GLU A 52 9.90 -20.81 1.46
N PHE A 53 9.05 -21.43 2.29
CA PHE A 53 7.84 -22.10 1.86
C PHE A 53 6.89 -21.17 1.08
N VAL A 54 6.57 -19.98 1.62
CA VAL A 54 5.65 -19.06 0.94
C VAL A 54 6.28 -18.42 -0.31
N CYS A 55 7.60 -18.25 -0.33
CA CYS A 55 8.30 -17.79 -1.54
C CYS A 55 8.22 -18.85 -2.65
N GLU A 56 8.30 -20.14 -2.34
CA GLU A 56 8.09 -21.23 -3.30
C GLU A 56 6.65 -21.27 -3.83
N LEU A 57 5.66 -20.91 -3.00
CA LEU A 57 4.26 -20.76 -3.44
C LEU A 57 4.04 -19.56 -4.39
N GLY A 58 5.01 -18.66 -4.51
CA GLY A 58 4.92 -17.50 -5.40
C GLY A 58 4.03 -16.37 -4.87
N VAL A 59 4.02 -16.17 -3.54
CA VAL A 59 3.34 -15.02 -2.91
C VAL A 59 3.93 -13.70 -3.39
N ASP A 60 3.07 -12.70 -3.59
CA ASP A 60 3.50 -11.40 -4.10
C ASP A 60 4.10 -10.49 -3.03
N TRP A 61 3.62 -10.63 -1.78
CA TRP A 61 3.97 -9.80 -0.63
C TRP A 61 4.33 -10.64 0.60
N LEU A 62 5.36 -10.22 1.33
CA LEU A 62 5.79 -10.74 2.62
C LEU A 62 5.66 -9.64 3.68
N ALA A 63 4.71 -9.80 4.61
CA ALA A 63 4.53 -8.85 5.70
C ALA A 63 5.41 -9.22 6.91
N LEU A 64 6.46 -8.45 7.16
CA LEU A 64 7.41 -8.68 8.24
C LEU A 64 6.87 -8.09 9.56
N SER A 65 6.65 -8.96 10.55
CA SER A 65 6.16 -8.56 11.88
C SER A 65 7.29 -8.09 12.78
N PHE A 66 6.97 -7.25 13.77
CA PHE A 66 7.90 -6.76 14.80
C PHE A 66 9.19 -6.14 14.24
N VAL A 67 9.12 -5.49 13.07
CA VAL A 67 10.24 -4.71 12.54
C VAL A 67 10.65 -3.68 13.59
N GLN A 68 11.94 -3.57 13.87
CA GLN A 68 12.48 -2.59 14.79
C GLN A 68 13.55 -1.71 14.14
N ARG A 69 14.22 -2.20 13.08
CA ARG A 69 15.38 -1.57 12.45
C ARG A 69 15.41 -1.86 10.94
N PRO A 70 16.13 -1.08 10.12
CA PRO A 70 16.29 -1.34 8.69
C PRO A 70 16.90 -2.71 8.37
N ALA A 71 17.85 -3.14 9.20
CA ALA A 71 18.54 -4.43 9.04
C ALA A 71 17.59 -5.65 9.06
N ASP A 72 16.47 -5.56 9.77
CA ASP A 72 15.45 -6.60 9.83
C ASP A 72 14.82 -6.81 8.44
N VAL A 73 14.52 -5.69 7.75
CA VAL A 73 13.93 -5.66 6.41
C VAL A 73 14.93 -6.11 5.35
N GLU A 74 16.18 -5.65 5.45
CA GLU A 74 17.26 -6.06 4.55
C GLU A 74 17.54 -7.57 4.63
N GLN A 75 17.50 -8.14 5.83
CA GLN A 75 17.63 -9.58 6.03
C GLN A 75 16.52 -10.34 5.31
N ALA A 76 15.25 -9.95 5.52
CA ALA A 76 14.11 -10.57 4.85
C ALA A 76 14.20 -10.43 3.31
N ARG A 77 14.60 -9.25 2.82
CA ARG A 77 14.81 -9.00 1.38
C ARG A 77 15.87 -9.91 0.77
N LYS A 78 17.01 -10.07 1.46
CA LYS A 78 18.10 -10.96 1.03
C LYS A 78 17.65 -12.42 0.95
N LEU A 79 16.79 -12.86 1.87
CA LEU A 79 16.23 -14.21 1.89
C LEU A 79 15.15 -14.41 0.81
N ALA A 80 14.30 -13.41 0.58
CA ALA A 80 13.26 -13.44 -0.45
C ALA A 80 13.84 -13.47 -1.87
N LYS A 81 15.03 -12.91 -2.10
CA LYS A 81 15.74 -12.91 -3.40
C LYS A 81 14.87 -12.38 -4.57
N GLY A 82 14.03 -11.38 -4.29
CA GLY A 82 13.13 -10.76 -5.27
C GLY A 82 11.85 -11.54 -5.59
N ARG A 83 11.65 -12.74 -5.01
CA ARG A 83 10.45 -13.57 -5.21
C ARG A 83 9.18 -12.88 -4.70
N ALA A 84 9.29 -12.15 -3.60
CA ALA A 84 8.20 -11.38 -3.01
C ALA A 84 8.65 -9.95 -2.63
N ALA A 85 7.71 -9.02 -2.63
CA ALA A 85 7.90 -7.67 -2.12
C ALA A 85 7.82 -7.66 -0.58
N ILE A 86 8.64 -6.85 0.09
CA ILE A 86 8.69 -6.79 1.55
C ILE A 86 7.82 -5.65 2.06
N LEU A 87 6.83 -6.00 2.88
CA LEU A 87 5.95 -5.06 3.56
C LEU A 87 6.29 -5.01 5.05
N SER A 88 6.71 -3.86 5.55
CA SER A 88 7.14 -3.72 6.95
C SER A 88 5.97 -3.34 7.84
N LYS A 89 5.69 -4.16 8.86
CA LYS A 89 4.65 -3.86 9.85
C LYS A 89 5.24 -2.96 10.95
N ILE A 90 4.69 -1.76 11.08
CA ILE A 90 5.11 -0.77 12.07
C ILE A 90 4.28 -0.96 13.34
N GLU A 91 4.88 -1.71 14.27
CA GLU A 91 4.24 -2.20 15.51
C GLU A 91 5.00 -1.77 16.77
N LYS A 92 6.27 -1.38 16.60
CA LYS A 92 7.20 -1.08 17.69
C LYS A 92 7.52 0.42 17.76
N PRO A 93 7.64 1.01 18.96
CA PRO A 93 8.08 2.39 19.12
C PRO A 93 9.42 2.67 18.42
N SER A 94 10.35 1.71 18.46
CA SER A 94 11.65 1.81 17.78
C SER A 94 11.49 1.90 16.25
N ALA A 95 10.50 1.21 15.67
CA ALA A 95 10.21 1.27 14.25
C ALA A 95 9.63 2.61 13.84
N VAL A 96 8.80 3.23 14.70
CA VAL A 96 8.31 4.59 14.51
C VAL A 96 9.46 5.59 14.52
N ALA A 97 10.40 5.44 15.47
CA ALA A 97 11.59 6.30 15.56
C ALA A 97 12.54 6.13 14.35
N ALA A 98 12.76 4.90 13.89
CA ALA A 98 13.62 4.56 12.75
C ALA A 98 12.86 4.52 11.41
N PHE A 99 11.66 5.11 11.34
CA PHE A 99 10.73 4.86 10.24
C PHE A 99 11.28 5.29 8.89
N ASP A 100 12.00 6.41 8.78
CA ASP A 100 12.51 6.90 7.50
C ASP A 100 13.54 5.92 6.90
N GLU A 101 14.38 5.32 7.74
CA GLU A 101 15.36 4.32 7.32
C GLU A 101 14.69 2.99 6.95
N ILE A 102 13.70 2.54 7.74
CA ILE A 102 12.90 1.35 7.44
C ILE A 102 12.13 1.53 6.13
N LEU A 103 11.51 2.70 5.94
CA LEU A 103 10.78 3.04 4.74
C LEU A 103 11.70 2.97 3.53
N ALA A 104 12.93 3.47 3.61
CA ALA A 104 13.89 3.43 2.50
C ALA A 104 14.14 2.01 1.98
N VAL A 105 14.23 1.02 2.88
CA VAL A 105 14.53 -0.38 2.54
C VAL A 105 13.30 -1.29 2.37
N SER A 106 12.08 -0.78 2.60
CA SER A 106 10.81 -1.52 2.43
C SER A 106 10.22 -1.35 1.03
N ASP A 107 9.36 -2.27 0.57
CA ASP A 107 8.57 -2.09 -0.67
C ASP A 107 7.19 -1.48 -0.37
N GLY A 108 6.64 -1.73 0.83
CA GLY A 108 5.40 -1.16 1.34
C GLY A 108 5.38 -1.13 2.87
N ILE A 109 4.38 -0.48 3.44
CA ILE A 109 4.22 -0.29 4.89
C ILE A 109 2.86 -0.80 5.35
N MET A 110 2.79 -1.39 6.54
CA MET A 110 1.53 -1.62 7.24
C MET A 110 1.56 -0.92 8.60
N VAL A 111 0.56 -0.06 8.83
CA VAL A 111 0.31 0.56 10.13
C VAL A 111 -0.54 -0.41 10.95
N ALA A 112 0.10 -1.19 11.83
CA ALA A 112 -0.53 -2.22 12.64
C ALA A 112 -0.93 -1.65 14.02
N ARG A 113 -2.11 -1.04 14.06
CA ARG A 113 -2.58 -0.16 15.14
C ARG A 113 -2.81 -0.91 16.45
N GLY A 114 -3.34 -2.13 16.38
CA GLY A 114 -3.59 -2.98 17.54
C GLY A 114 -2.30 -3.30 18.30
N ASP A 115 -1.26 -3.73 17.57
CA ASP A 115 0.04 -4.01 18.18
C ASP A 115 0.73 -2.73 18.65
N LEU A 116 0.71 -1.67 17.84
CA LEU A 116 1.30 -0.39 18.20
C LEU A 116 0.63 0.23 19.45
N GLY A 117 -0.70 0.11 19.58
CA GLY A 117 -1.47 0.57 20.74
C GLY A 117 -1.28 -0.28 22.00
N VAL A 118 -0.67 -1.46 21.90
CA VAL A 118 -0.20 -2.22 23.07
C VAL A 118 1.13 -1.66 23.58
N GLU A 119 1.99 -1.18 22.69
CA GLU A 119 3.33 -0.69 23.01
C GLU A 119 3.38 0.81 23.34
N LEU A 120 2.41 1.60 22.85
CA LEU A 120 2.32 3.05 23.06
C LEU A 120 1.01 3.44 23.76
N PRO A 121 0.97 4.61 24.43
CA PRO A 121 -0.30 5.22 24.83
C PRO A 121 -1.23 5.35 23.62
N VAL A 122 -2.47 4.87 23.75
CA VAL A 122 -3.42 4.77 22.62
C VAL A 122 -3.69 6.11 21.94
N GLN A 123 -3.66 7.22 22.69
CA GLN A 123 -3.83 8.57 22.15
C GLN A 123 -2.69 9.02 21.22
N ASN A 124 -1.53 8.33 21.25
CA ASN A 124 -0.40 8.62 20.36
C ASN A 124 -0.54 7.92 18.99
N VAL A 125 -1.39 6.89 18.88
CA VAL A 125 -1.50 6.09 17.65
C VAL A 125 -2.07 6.89 16.46
N PRO A 126 -3.16 7.67 16.61
CA PRO A 126 -3.71 8.44 15.49
C PRO A 126 -2.71 9.41 14.81
N PRO A 127 -1.97 10.28 15.53
CA PRO A 127 -1.00 11.16 14.87
C PRO A 127 0.15 10.38 14.22
N ILE A 128 0.56 9.23 14.78
CA ILE A 128 1.59 8.38 14.17
C ILE A 128 1.08 7.78 12.86
N GLN A 129 -0.12 7.18 12.83
CA GLN A 129 -0.73 6.65 11.61
C GLN A 129 -0.68 7.69 10.48
N LYS A 130 -1.15 8.91 10.75
CA LYS A 130 -1.17 10.00 9.77
C LYS A 130 0.22 10.33 9.23
N GLN A 131 1.24 10.32 10.09
CA GLN A 131 2.63 10.57 9.68
C GLN A 131 3.17 9.43 8.80
N LEU A 132 2.94 8.18 9.20
CA LEU A 132 3.40 7.00 8.46
C LEU A 132 2.77 6.93 7.06
N ILE A 133 1.46 7.18 6.95
CA ILE A 133 0.75 7.21 5.67
C ILE A 133 1.35 8.28 4.75
N ARG A 134 1.47 9.52 5.24
CA ARG A 134 1.99 10.65 4.45
C ARG A 134 3.42 10.42 3.95
N LYS A 135 4.29 9.90 4.83
CA LYS A 135 5.68 9.60 4.46
C LYS A 135 5.76 8.45 3.45
N SER A 136 4.96 7.39 3.62
CA SER A 136 4.92 6.25 2.67
C SER A 136 4.46 6.70 1.28
N ARG A 137 3.37 7.47 1.21
CA ARG A 137 2.90 8.07 -0.03
C ARG A 137 3.96 8.95 -0.68
N ALA A 138 4.61 9.84 0.07
CA ALA A 138 5.65 10.72 -0.47
C ALA A 138 6.81 9.92 -1.11
N ALA A 139 7.13 8.74 -0.56
CA ALA A 139 8.11 7.81 -1.11
C ALA A 139 7.58 6.90 -2.25
N ALA A 140 6.32 7.08 -2.69
CA ALA A 140 5.63 6.24 -3.66
C ALA A 140 5.61 4.75 -3.26
N LYS A 141 5.41 4.46 -1.96
CA LYS A 141 5.31 3.10 -1.42
C LYS A 141 3.91 2.86 -0.86
N PRO A 142 3.25 1.75 -1.22
CA PRO A 142 1.91 1.44 -0.74
C PRO A 142 1.87 1.37 0.79
N VAL A 143 0.80 1.90 1.38
CA VAL A 143 0.57 1.83 2.83
C VAL A 143 -0.79 1.25 3.16
N ILE A 144 -0.79 0.23 4.03
CA ILE A 144 -1.97 -0.43 4.56
C ILE A 144 -2.27 0.12 5.96
N VAL A 145 -3.52 0.44 6.25
CA VAL A 145 -4.01 0.63 7.63
C VAL A 145 -4.70 -0.65 8.10
N ALA A 146 -4.22 -1.21 9.21
CA ALA A 146 -4.56 -2.56 9.63
C ALA A 146 -5.04 -2.63 11.08
N THR A 147 -5.78 -3.71 11.37
CA THR A 147 -6.33 -4.15 12.67
C THR A 147 -7.41 -3.22 13.23
N GLN A 148 -8.41 -3.78 13.92
CA GLN A 148 -9.49 -3.04 14.58
C GLN A 148 -10.25 -2.09 13.64
N MET A 149 -10.44 -2.48 12.38
CA MET A 149 -11.16 -1.65 11.41
C MET A 149 -12.67 -1.81 11.58
N LEU A 150 -13.17 -3.05 11.54
CA LEU A 150 -14.59 -3.38 11.70
C LEU A 150 -14.76 -4.53 12.71
N GLU A 151 -13.99 -4.53 13.80
CA GLU A 151 -13.87 -5.65 14.76
C GLU A 151 -15.23 -6.17 15.25
N SER A 152 -16.21 -5.30 15.50
CA SER A 152 -17.56 -5.71 15.93
C SER A 152 -18.25 -6.63 14.92
N MET A 153 -17.87 -6.56 13.64
CA MET A 153 -18.43 -7.40 12.59
C MET A 153 -17.95 -8.85 12.62
N ILE A 154 -17.07 -9.20 13.56
CA ILE A 154 -16.79 -10.61 13.88
C ILE A 154 -18.07 -11.30 14.39
N GLU A 155 -18.87 -10.62 15.20
CA GLU A 155 -20.06 -11.18 15.86
C GLU A 155 -21.37 -10.43 15.49
N SER A 156 -21.28 -9.34 14.73
CA SER A 156 -22.40 -8.49 14.34
C SER A 156 -22.50 -8.32 12.82
N PRO A 157 -23.72 -8.31 12.23
CA PRO A 157 -23.88 -8.06 10.80
C PRO A 157 -23.64 -6.59 10.41
N MET A 158 -23.50 -5.69 11.39
CA MET A 158 -23.34 -4.24 11.18
C MET A 158 -22.21 -3.70 12.07
N PRO A 159 -21.36 -2.80 11.56
CA PRO A 159 -20.34 -2.16 12.37
C PRO A 159 -20.95 -1.06 13.26
N THR A 160 -20.15 -0.59 14.20
CA THR A 160 -20.44 0.62 14.96
C THR A 160 -20.15 1.87 14.12
N ARG A 161 -20.77 3.00 14.50
CA ARG A 161 -20.46 4.31 13.88
C ARG A 161 -19.00 4.73 14.09
N ALA A 162 -18.41 4.33 15.22
CA ALA A 162 -17.02 4.63 15.53
C ALA A 162 -16.06 3.91 14.56
N GLU A 163 -16.31 2.64 14.27
CA GLU A 163 -15.54 1.85 13.30
C GLU A 163 -15.66 2.42 11.89
N VAL A 164 -16.87 2.77 11.44
CA VAL A 164 -17.07 3.43 10.14
C VAL A 164 -16.29 4.75 10.06
N SER A 165 -16.32 5.56 11.12
CA SER A 165 -15.55 6.81 11.18
C SER A 165 -14.03 6.58 11.15
N ASP A 166 -13.55 5.50 11.75
CA ASP A 166 -12.14 5.13 11.80
C ASP A 166 -11.64 4.65 10.43
N VAL A 167 -12.41 3.79 9.76
CA VAL A 167 -12.17 3.40 8.36
C VAL A 167 -12.13 4.63 7.45
N ALA A 168 -13.14 5.50 7.54
CA ALA A 168 -13.18 6.73 6.74
C ALA A 168 -11.96 7.62 6.97
N THR A 169 -11.53 7.76 8.22
CA THR A 169 -10.34 8.56 8.57
C THR A 169 -9.07 8.03 7.89
N ALA A 170 -8.86 6.71 7.87
CA ALA A 170 -7.72 6.12 7.18
C ALA A 170 -7.71 6.45 5.67
N ILE A 171 -8.89 6.50 5.05
CA ILE A 171 -9.06 6.84 3.63
C ILE A 171 -8.79 8.33 3.39
N TYR A 172 -9.38 9.23 4.19
CA TYR A 172 -9.08 10.67 4.11
C TYR A 172 -7.59 10.98 4.34
N GLU A 173 -6.88 10.16 5.11
CA GLU A 173 -5.42 10.30 5.29
C GLU A 173 -4.61 9.83 4.08
N GLY A 174 -5.25 9.09 3.16
CA GLY A 174 -4.71 8.63 1.90
C GLY A 174 -4.13 7.23 1.94
N ALA A 175 -4.58 6.35 2.85
CA ALA A 175 -4.16 4.95 2.83
C ALA A 175 -4.34 4.33 1.41
N ASP A 176 -3.41 3.47 0.99
CA ASP A 176 -3.57 2.76 -0.28
C ASP A 176 -4.51 1.57 -0.15
N ALA A 177 -4.53 0.94 1.04
CA ALA A 177 -5.45 -0.14 1.37
C ALA A 177 -5.83 -0.13 2.86
N ILE A 178 -6.98 -0.73 3.13
CA ILE A 178 -7.56 -0.95 4.46
C ILE A 178 -7.76 -2.46 4.66
N MET A 179 -7.40 -2.97 5.84
CA MET A 179 -7.28 -4.41 6.07
C MET A 179 -8.29 -4.92 7.09
N LEU A 180 -9.00 -6.00 6.72
CA LEU A 180 -9.75 -6.86 7.64
C LEU A 180 -8.86 -8.00 8.14
N SER A 181 -9.02 -8.37 9.40
CA SER A 181 -8.27 -9.44 10.07
C SER A 181 -9.20 -10.60 10.43
N ALA A 182 -9.72 -10.62 11.66
CA ALA A 182 -10.60 -11.68 12.13
C ALA A 182 -11.99 -11.60 11.48
N GLU A 183 -12.42 -10.39 11.11
CA GLU A 183 -13.70 -10.11 10.48
C GLU A 183 -13.93 -10.98 9.24
N SER A 184 -12.91 -11.12 8.38
CA SER A 184 -12.98 -11.91 7.15
C SER A 184 -12.47 -13.35 7.31
N ALA A 185 -11.55 -13.59 8.24
CA ALA A 185 -10.90 -14.89 8.39
C ALA A 185 -11.70 -15.90 9.25
N ALA A 186 -12.36 -15.42 10.30
CA ALA A 186 -13.02 -16.28 11.29
C ALA A 186 -14.34 -15.70 11.85
N GLY A 187 -14.76 -14.53 11.39
CA GLY A 187 -16.00 -13.89 11.82
C GLY A 187 -17.25 -14.52 11.22
N ASP A 188 -18.40 -14.22 11.82
CA ASP A 188 -19.71 -14.71 11.41
C ASP A 188 -20.24 -14.01 10.14
N PHE A 189 -19.70 -12.83 9.81
CA PHE A 189 -20.18 -11.97 8.71
C PHE A 189 -19.07 -11.52 7.73
N PRO A 190 -18.25 -12.41 7.18
CA PRO A 190 -17.06 -12.04 6.40
C PRO A 190 -17.39 -11.30 5.09
N ILE A 191 -18.45 -11.72 4.39
CA ILE A 191 -18.90 -11.05 3.14
C ILE A 191 -19.44 -9.65 3.45
N ALA A 192 -20.22 -9.52 4.54
CA ALA A 192 -20.77 -8.23 4.95
C ALA A 192 -19.64 -7.28 5.36
N ALA A 193 -18.63 -7.75 6.10
CA ALA A 193 -17.47 -6.94 6.47
C ALA A 193 -16.74 -6.37 5.24
N VAL A 194 -16.49 -7.20 4.21
CA VAL A 194 -15.86 -6.73 2.96
C VAL A 194 -16.76 -5.74 2.21
N THR A 195 -18.05 -6.03 2.13
CA THR A 195 -19.03 -5.16 1.43
C THR A 195 -19.14 -3.81 2.13
N THR A 196 -19.21 -3.80 3.46
CA THR A 196 -19.24 -2.57 4.26
C THR A 196 -17.95 -1.78 4.10
N MET A 197 -16.79 -2.43 4.15
CA MET A 197 -15.49 -1.78 3.93
C MET A 197 -15.44 -1.09 2.54
N ASN A 198 -15.90 -1.77 1.49
CA ASN A 198 -16.01 -1.22 0.14
C ASN A 198 -16.97 -0.03 0.07
N ASN A 199 -18.16 -0.14 0.67
CA ASN A 199 -19.16 0.92 0.64
C ASN A 199 -18.67 2.18 1.33
N VAL A 200 -17.95 2.05 2.45
CA VAL A 200 -17.33 3.20 3.13
C VAL A 200 -16.27 3.84 2.23
N ALA A 201 -15.44 3.04 1.55
CA ALA A 201 -14.42 3.58 0.66
C ALA A 201 -15.01 4.36 -0.52
N VAL A 202 -16.02 3.81 -1.20
CA VAL A 202 -16.70 4.47 -2.31
C VAL A 202 -17.35 5.78 -1.86
N GLU A 203 -18.03 5.80 -0.71
CA GLU A 203 -18.67 7.01 -0.19
C GLU A 203 -17.65 8.10 0.17
N VAL A 204 -16.55 7.72 0.84
CA VAL A 204 -15.51 8.67 1.27
C VAL A 204 -14.73 9.23 0.08
N GLU A 205 -14.38 8.41 -0.91
CA GLU A 205 -13.66 8.89 -2.09
C GLU A 205 -14.53 9.77 -3.00
N ALA A 206 -15.85 9.65 -2.93
CA ALA A 206 -16.80 10.51 -3.62
C ALA A 206 -17.02 11.87 -2.94
N ASP A 207 -16.66 12.02 -1.66
CA ASP A 207 -16.75 13.29 -0.93
C ASP A 207 -15.73 14.30 -1.49
N PRO A 208 -16.17 15.51 -1.92
CA PRO A 208 -15.27 16.59 -2.32
C PRO A 208 -14.15 16.88 -1.30
N THR A 209 -14.45 16.73 -0.01
CA THR A 209 -13.49 16.93 1.09
C THR A 209 -12.29 15.97 0.98
N TYR A 210 -12.51 14.73 0.52
CA TYR A 210 -11.41 13.80 0.28
C TYR A 210 -10.43 14.36 -0.76
N THR A 211 -10.96 14.84 -1.88
CA THR A 211 -10.15 15.41 -2.95
C THR A 211 -9.36 16.62 -2.46
N GLU A 212 -10.00 17.55 -1.74
CA GLU A 212 -9.35 18.73 -1.18
C GLU A 212 -8.20 18.37 -0.22
N ILE A 213 -8.42 17.41 0.70
CA ILE A 213 -7.40 16.96 1.65
C ILE A 213 -6.22 16.32 0.91
N ILE A 214 -6.49 15.45 -0.04
CA ILE A 214 -5.45 14.74 -0.79
C ILE A 214 -4.62 15.72 -1.62
N GLU A 215 -5.25 16.66 -2.31
CA GLU A 215 -4.58 17.68 -3.10
C GLU A 215 -3.72 18.61 -2.24
N ALA A 216 -4.24 19.08 -1.11
CA ALA A 216 -3.50 19.90 -0.16
C ALA A 216 -2.30 19.14 0.46
N SER A 217 -2.36 17.81 0.48
CA SER A 217 -1.27 16.96 0.99
C SER A 217 -0.17 16.67 -0.03
N ARG A 218 -0.37 17.00 -1.32
CA ARG A 218 0.62 16.77 -2.38
C ARG A 218 1.88 17.57 -2.07
N LYS A 219 3.02 16.88 -2.01
CA LYS A 219 4.34 17.51 -1.88
C LYS A 219 5.10 17.32 -3.17
N THR A 220 5.65 18.40 -3.72
CA THR A 220 6.65 18.36 -4.78
C THR A 220 8.01 17.95 -4.19
N SER A 221 8.11 16.69 -3.74
CA SER A 221 9.34 16.11 -3.23
C SER A 221 9.92 15.14 -4.26
N GLY A 222 10.46 15.70 -5.34
CA GLY A 222 11.07 14.91 -6.41
C GLY A 222 11.79 15.83 -7.39
N ARG A 223 13.05 15.51 -7.71
CA ARG A 223 13.85 16.21 -8.74
C ARG A 223 14.18 15.28 -9.92
N SER A 224 13.59 14.09 -9.97
CA SER A 224 13.84 13.16 -11.06
C SER A 224 12.98 13.49 -12.29
N VAL A 225 13.44 13.05 -13.46
CA VAL A 225 12.64 13.13 -14.69
C VAL A 225 11.30 12.40 -14.52
N ALA A 226 11.32 11.25 -13.84
CA ALA A 226 10.12 10.46 -13.57
C ALA A 226 9.08 11.24 -12.75
N ASP A 227 9.51 11.97 -11.73
CA ASP A 227 8.62 12.83 -10.92
C ASP A 227 7.97 13.91 -11.78
N GLY A 228 8.76 14.57 -12.64
CA GLY A 228 8.26 15.60 -13.55
C GLY A 228 7.24 15.05 -14.54
N ILE A 229 7.49 13.86 -15.08
CA ILE A 229 6.59 13.22 -16.05
C ILE A 229 5.25 12.81 -15.41
N VAL A 230 5.25 12.21 -14.21
CA VAL A 230 3.97 11.83 -13.57
C VAL A 230 3.19 13.04 -13.08
N ALA A 231 3.87 14.10 -12.62
CA ALA A 231 3.23 15.36 -12.27
C ALA A 231 2.59 16.03 -13.50
N ALA A 232 3.31 16.06 -14.63
CA ALA A 232 2.77 16.59 -15.89
C ALA A 232 1.59 15.75 -16.41
N ALA A 233 1.67 14.42 -16.32
CA ALA A 233 0.57 13.53 -16.70
C ALA A 233 -0.69 13.81 -15.86
N ARG A 234 -0.53 13.98 -14.55
CA ARG A 234 -1.62 14.34 -13.63
C ARG A 234 -2.20 15.72 -13.95
N GLU A 235 -1.35 16.72 -14.15
CA GLU A 235 -1.79 18.08 -14.47
C GLU A 235 -2.57 18.13 -15.80
N ILE A 236 -2.08 17.45 -16.84
CA ILE A 236 -2.79 17.34 -18.12
C ILE A 236 -4.14 16.64 -17.93
N ALA A 237 -4.16 15.56 -17.14
CA ALA A 237 -5.38 14.80 -16.90
C ALA A 237 -6.45 15.57 -16.10
N GLU A 238 -6.03 16.51 -15.24
CA GLU A 238 -6.94 17.32 -14.42
C GLU A 238 -7.38 18.62 -15.12
N THR A 239 -6.66 19.05 -16.17
CA THR A 239 -6.93 20.33 -16.88
C THR A 239 -7.59 20.16 -18.24
N ALA A 240 -7.39 19.02 -18.90
CA ALA A 240 -8.04 18.69 -20.17
C ALA A 240 -9.10 17.58 -19.98
N ASP A 241 -9.95 17.38 -20.99
CA ASP A 241 -10.97 16.30 -20.99
C ASP A 241 -10.32 14.94 -21.28
N ILE A 242 -9.52 14.47 -20.32
CA ILE A 242 -8.83 13.18 -20.31
C ILE A 242 -9.63 12.21 -19.45
N LYS A 243 -9.87 10.99 -19.94
CA LYS A 243 -10.65 9.98 -19.18
C LYS A 243 -9.80 9.08 -18.29
N ALA A 244 -8.53 8.90 -18.61
CA ALA A 244 -7.64 8.04 -17.82
C ALA A 244 -6.17 8.39 -18.00
N ILE A 245 -5.36 8.04 -17.00
CA ILE A 245 -3.91 7.92 -17.13
C ILE A 245 -3.57 6.44 -17.29
N CYS A 246 -3.03 6.09 -18.45
CA CYS A 246 -2.57 4.76 -18.79
C CYS A 246 -1.06 4.66 -18.60
N CYS A 247 -0.61 3.83 -17.66
CA CYS A 247 0.79 3.65 -17.33
C CYS A 247 1.27 2.27 -17.80
N TYR A 248 2.19 2.21 -18.77
CA TYR A 248 2.91 0.97 -19.02
C TYR A 248 4.05 0.83 -17.99
N SER A 249 4.03 -0.22 -17.18
CA SER A 249 5.01 -0.41 -16.11
C SER A 249 5.43 -1.87 -15.96
N GLN A 250 6.70 -2.17 -16.25
CA GLN A 250 7.25 -3.52 -16.12
C GLN A 250 7.58 -3.87 -14.66
N SER A 251 8.17 -2.94 -13.91
CA SER A 251 8.53 -3.12 -12.48
C SER A 251 7.51 -2.52 -11.51
N GLY A 252 6.51 -1.80 -12.02
CA GLY A 252 5.50 -1.08 -11.23
C GLY A 252 5.90 0.33 -10.78
N THR A 253 7.16 0.73 -10.94
CA THR A 253 7.66 2.05 -10.48
C THR A 253 6.89 3.22 -11.09
N THR A 254 6.61 3.18 -12.39
CA THR A 254 5.82 4.23 -13.08
C THR A 254 4.42 4.32 -12.49
N ALA A 255 3.76 3.17 -12.28
CA ALA A 255 2.43 3.13 -11.70
C ALA A 255 2.42 3.69 -10.28
N LEU A 256 3.35 3.28 -9.42
CA LEU A 256 3.44 3.77 -8.04
C LEU A 256 3.68 5.28 -7.96
N LEU A 257 4.51 5.83 -8.85
CA LEU A 257 4.73 7.27 -8.94
C LEU A 257 3.46 8.00 -9.41
N THR A 258 2.69 7.46 -10.35
CA THR A 258 1.39 8.00 -10.74
C THR A 258 0.37 7.94 -9.59
N VAL A 259 0.32 6.81 -8.88
CA VAL A 259 -0.56 6.58 -7.73
C VAL A 259 -0.29 7.58 -6.61
N ARG A 260 0.98 7.95 -6.36
CA ARG A 260 1.36 8.98 -5.39
C ARG A 260 0.67 10.32 -5.67
N GLU A 261 0.56 10.71 -6.94
CA GLU A 261 -0.04 11.98 -7.34
C GLU A 261 -1.55 12.04 -7.06
N ARG A 262 -2.20 10.88 -6.87
CA ARG A 262 -3.66 10.74 -6.64
C ARG A 262 -4.46 11.56 -7.69
N PRO A 263 -4.32 11.25 -8.99
CA PRO A 263 -5.06 11.94 -10.05
C PRO A 263 -6.57 11.78 -9.89
N ARG A 264 -7.34 12.76 -10.35
CA ARG A 264 -8.82 12.71 -10.36
C ARG A 264 -9.42 11.73 -11.39
N VAL A 265 -8.60 11.17 -12.26
CA VAL A 265 -9.02 10.20 -13.27
C VAL A 265 -8.49 8.80 -12.94
N PRO A 266 -9.18 7.73 -13.37
CA PRO A 266 -8.70 6.36 -13.20
C PRO A 266 -7.28 6.15 -13.74
N ILE A 267 -6.51 5.32 -13.04
CA ILE A 267 -5.20 4.85 -13.48
C ILE A 267 -5.38 3.46 -14.08
N ILE A 268 -5.03 3.30 -15.34
CA ILE A 268 -4.97 1.99 -16.00
C ILE A 268 -3.50 1.57 -16.06
N VAL A 269 -3.15 0.47 -15.40
CA VAL A 269 -1.77 -0.02 -15.40
C VAL A 269 -1.66 -1.16 -16.38
N LEU A 270 -0.77 -1.03 -17.35
CA LEU A 270 -0.45 -2.06 -18.32
C LEU A 270 0.89 -2.72 -17.97
N SER A 271 0.91 -4.04 -17.91
CA SER A 271 2.15 -4.80 -17.74
C SER A 271 2.08 -6.16 -18.41
N SER A 272 3.22 -6.63 -18.88
CA SER A 272 3.38 -8.01 -19.37
C SER A 272 3.78 -8.99 -18.25
N ASP A 273 4.11 -8.48 -17.05
CA ASP A 273 4.50 -9.30 -15.89
C ASP A 273 3.33 -9.42 -14.90
N ILE A 274 2.84 -10.66 -14.73
CA ILE A 274 1.75 -10.95 -13.79
C ILE A 274 2.13 -10.62 -12.34
N THR A 275 3.41 -10.74 -11.98
CA THR A 275 3.90 -10.43 -10.63
C THR A 275 3.74 -8.94 -10.35
N THR A 276 4.04 -8.09 -11.32
CA THR A 276 3.84 -6.64 -11.22
C THR A 276 2.36 -6.29 -11.10
N ILE A 277 1.50 -6.91 -11.92
CA ILE A 277 0.05 -6.74 -11.85
C ILE A 277 -0.49 -7.11 -10.45
N ARG A 278 -0.14 -8.29 -9.93
CA ARG A 278 -0.61 -8.76 -8.62
C ARG A 278 -0.08 -7.89 -7.47
N ARG A 279 1.17 -7.45 -7.53
CA ARG A 279 1.74 -6.53 -6.51
C ARG A 279 1.02 -5.19 -6.50
N LEU A 280 0.74 -4.64 -7.67
CA LEU A 280 0.07 -3.34 -7.81
C LEU A 280 -1.41 -3.37 -7.43
N ALA A 281 -2.06 -4.53 -7.40
CA ALA A 281 -3.44 -4.64 -6.91
C ALA A 281 -3.63 -4.15 -5.46
N LEU A 282 -2.54 -4.04 -4.68
CA LEU A 282 -2.55 -3.43 -3.35
C LEU A 282 -2.53 -1.88 -3.36
N SER A 283 -2.16 -1.28 -4.50
CA SER A 283 -1.92 0.16 -4.63
C SER A 283 -3.20 0.89 -5.04
N TRP A 284 -3.43 2.05 -4.44
CA TRP A 284 -4.63 2.86 -4.63
C TRP A 284 -4.94 3.14 -6.10
N GLY A 285 -6.22 3.04 -6.48
CA GLY A 285 -6.73 3.52 -7.77
C GLY A 285 -6.19 2.79 -9.00
N THR A 286 -5.47 1.68 -8.84
CA THR A 286 -4.87 0.95 -9.96
C THR A 286 -5.85 -0.04 -10.59
N ASN A 287 -6.14 0.16 -11.87
CA ASN A 287 -6.91 -0.78 -12.70
C ASN A 287 -5.90 -1.54 -13.57
N CYS A 288 -5.46 -2.69 -13.09
CA CYS A 288 -4.38 -3.44 -13.72
C CYS A 288 -4.88 -4.31 -14.89
N VAL A 289 -4.28 -4.15 -16.07
CA VAL A 289 -4.58 -4.89 -17.29
C VAL A 289 -3.31 -5.57 -17.79
N MET A 290 -3.38 -6.89 -17.97
CA MET A 290 -2.25 -7.66 -18.48
C MET A 290 -2.15 -7.53 -20.00
N THR A 291 -0.98 -7.14 -20.50
CA THR A 291 -0.75 -7.07 -21.95
C THR A 291 -0.30 -8.43 -22.48
N VAL A 292 -0.86 -8.84 -23.63
CA VAL A 292 -0.60 -10.17 -24.22
C VAL A 292 0.84 -10.32 -24.73
N LYS A 293 1.48 -9.21 -25.09
CA LYS A 293 2.85 -9.18 -25.61
C LYS A 293 3.69 -8.15 -24.86
N THR A 294 4.98 -8.43 -24.77
CA THR A 294 5.96 -7.44 -24.35
C THR A 294 5.95 -6.28 -25.35
N VAL A 295 5.79 -5.07 -24.84
CA VAL A 295 5.85 -3.87 -25.67
C VAL A 295 7.31 -3.44 -25.81
N ASP A 296 7.74 -3.24 -27.05
CA ASP A 296 9.09 -2.79 -27.42
C ASP A 296 9.10 -1.37 -28.01
N ARG A 297 7.95 -0.87 -28.46
CA ARG A 297 7.76 0.44 -29.09
C ARG A 297 6.66 1.22 -28.42
N PHE A 298 6.87 2.53 -28.27
CA PHE A 298 5.92 3.40 -27.58
C PHE A 298 4.57 3.49 -28.31
N LYS A 299 4.57 3.42 -29.65
CA LYS A 299 3.32 3.35 -30.43
C LYS A 299 2.47 2.14 -30.04
N THR A 300 3.09 0.98 -29.81
CA THR A 300 2.38 -0.23 -29.38
C THR A 300 1.82 -0.07 -27.96
N ALA A 301 2.58 0.55 -27.04
CA ALA A 301 2.08 0.86 -25.69
C ALA A 301 0.82 1.75 -25.74
N VAL A 302 0.81 2.75 -26.63
CA VAL A 302 -0.34 3.65 -26.81
C VAL A 302 -1.57 2.90 -27.32
N LEU A 303 -1.41 1.99 -28.29
CA LEU A 303 -2.52 1.18 -28.80
C LEU A 303 -3.09 0.25 -27.73
N GLU A 304 -2.23 -0.43 -26.96
CA GLU A 304 -2.67 -1.31 -25.87
C GLU A 304 -3.35 -0.52 -24.74
N ALA A 305 -2.85 0.68 -24.42
CA ALA A 305 -3.46 1.58 -23.45
C ALA A 305 -4.89 2.00 -23.86
N VAL A 306 -5.07 2.42 -25.11
CA VAL A 306 -6.37 2.79 -25.65
C VAL A 306 -7.34 1.60 -25.66
N ARG A 307 -6.88 0.43 -26.10
CA ARG A 307 -7.69 -0.80 -26.06
C ARG A 307 -8.10 -1.16 -24.64
N ALA A 308 -7.19 -1.05 -23.69
CA ALA A 308 -7.49 -1.29 -22.28
C ALA A 308 -8.57 -0.30 -21.80
N ALA A 309 -8.40 1.01 -22.03
CA ALA A 309 -9.37 2.03 -21.63
C ALA A 309 -10.77 1.82 -22.20
N VAL A 310 -10.86 1.44 -23.48
CA VAL A 310 -12.16 1.18 -24.14
C VAL A 310 -12.77 -0.14 -23.68
N SER A 311 -11.98 -1.21 -23.59
CA SER A 311 -12.50 -2.54 -23.20
C SER A 311 -12.92 -2.64 -21.74
N THR A 312 -12.33 -1.83 -20.85
CA THR A 312 -12.75 -1.73 -19.45
C THR A 312 -13.93 -0.77 -19.23
N GLY A 313 -14.38 -0.06 -20.28
CA GLY A 313 -15.46 0.91 -20.20
C GLY A 313 -15.08 2.22 -19.52
N VAL A 314 -13.77 2.49 -19.35
CA VAL A 314 -13.27 3.74 -18.74
C VAL A 314 -13.31 4.90 -19.73
N ALA A 315 -13.18 4.63 -21.04
CA ALA A 315 -13.22 5.63 -22.10
C ALA A 315 -13.98 5.13 -23.34
N GLU A 316 -14.53 6.06 -24.11
CA GLU A 316 -15.14 5.81 -25.42
C GLU A 316 -14.18 6.22 -26.56
N LYS A 317 -14.49 5.84 -27.81
CA LYS A 317 -13.62 6.15 -28.97
C LYS A 317 -13.40 7.65 -29.19
N SER A 318 -14.34 8.49 -28.78
CA SER A 318 -14.26 9.96 -28.89
C SER A 318 -13.33 10.60 -27.85
N ASP A 319 -12.94 9.86 -26.82
CA ASP A 319 -12.23 10.40 -25.68
C ASP A 319 -10.71 10.45 -25.86
N LEU A 320 -10.04 11.18 -24.97
CA LEU A 320 -8.59 11.26 -24.87
C LEU A 320 -8.09 10.53 -23.61
N VAL A 321 -6.91 9.93 -23.71
CA VAL A 321 -6.16 9.36 -22.58
C VAL A 321 -4.74 9.91 -22.55
N VAL A 322 -4.15 9.97 -21.36
CA VAL A 322 -2.71 10.22 -21.19
C VAL A 322 -2.01 8.87 -21.07
N VAL A 323 -1.00 8.63 -21.89
CA VAL A 323 -0.16 7.42 -21.84
C VAL A 323 1.22 7.79 -21.34
N THR A 324 1.71 7.13 -20.30
CA THR A 324 3.06 7.31 -19.74
C THR A 324 3.81 5.99 -19.63
N ALA A 325 5.13 6.04 -19.85
CA ALA A 325 6.00 4.87 -19.79
C ALA A 325 7.46 5.27 -19.51
N GLY A 326 8.32 4.27 -19.33
CA GLY A 326 9.77 4.41 -19.37
C GLY A 326 10.38 3.79 -20.63
N VAL A 327 11.21 4.56 -21.33
CA VAL A 327 11.91 4.14 -22.56
C VAL A 327 13.43 4.25 -22.35
N PRO A 328 14.25 3.24 -22.69
CA PRO A 328 13.89 1.98 -23.34
C PRO A 328 12.98 1.09 -22.48
N PHE A 329 12.04 0.41 -23.14
CA PHE A 329 11.10 -0.50 -22.48
C PHE A 329 11.84 -1.59 -21.71
N ASN A 330 11.19 -2.13 -20.68
CA ASN A 330 11.71 -3.20 -19.83
C ASN A 330 12.99 -2.82 -19.05
N THR A 331 13.33 -1.52 -18.99
CA THR A 331 14.38 -0.99 -18.13
C THR A 331 13.72 -0.34 -16.91
N PRO A 332 13.85 -0.89 -15.69
CA PRO A 332 13.25 -0.32 -14.49
C PRO A 332 13.71 1.13 -14.23
N GLY A 333 12.81 1.96 -13.69
CA GLY A 333 13.13 3.31 -13.22
C GLY A 333 13.27 4.39 -14.30
N SER A 334 12.95 4.09 -15.56
CA SER A 334 13.19 4.98 -16.71
C SER A 334 12.00 5.87 -17.11
N THR A 335 10.97 6.06 -16.27
CA THR A 335 9.79 6.89 -16.61
C THR A 335 10.21 8.24 -17.17
N ASN A 336 9.97 8.48 -18.47
CA ASN A 336 10.55 9.62 -19.17
C ASN A 336 9.72 10.10 -20.37
N ILE A 337 8.59 9.47 -20.66
CA ILE A 337 7.75 9.84 -21.80
C ILE A 337 6.28 9.87 -21.40
N LEU A 338 5.56 10.88 -21.89
CA LEU A 338 4.11 10.95 -21.85
C LEU A 338 3.55 11.36 -23.21
N ARG A 339 2.32 10.97 -23.52
CA ARG A 339 1.59 11.35 -24.73
C ARG A 339 0.10 11.45 -24.43
N VAL A 340 -0.55 12.50 -24.93
CA VAL A 340 -2.01 12.54 -25.06
C VAL A 340 -2.39 11.81 -26.35
N ALA A 341 -3.30 10.85 -26.26
CA ALA A 341 -3.71 10.02 -27.39
C ALA A 341 -5.25 9.95 -27.49
N PRO A 342 -5.81 10.02 -28.71
CA PRO A 342 -7.21 9.72 -28.92
C PRO A 342 -7.49 8.23 -28.76
N CYS A 343 -8.68 7.90 -28.27
CA CYS A 343 -9.11 6.52 -28.13
C CYS A 343 -9.54 5.87 -29.46
N ASP A 344 -9.65 6.66 -30.54
CA ASP A 344 -9.78 6.13 -31.89
C ASP A 344 -8.42 5.65 -32.44
N GLU A 345 -8.24 4.33 -32.50
CA GLU A 345 -7.02 3.68 -33.01
C GLU A 345 -6.63 4.14 -34.43
N SER A 346 -7.62 4.49 -35.27
CA SER A 346 -7.35 4.89 -36.66
C SER A 346 -6.52 6.18 -36.72
N LEU A 347 -6.74 7.12 -35.79
CA LEU A 347 -6.00 8.38 -35.69
C LEU A 347 -4.56 8.15 -35.20
N ILE A 348 -4.32 7.09 -34.43
CA ILE A 348 -2.98 6.71 -33.96
C ILE A 348 -2.20 6.02 -35.09
N LEU A 349 -2.89 5.26 -35.94
CA LEU A 349 -2.28 4.54 -37.06
C LEU A 349 -2.01 5.45 -38.27
N ALA A 350 -2.88 6.43 -38.54
CA ALA A 350 -2.74 7.37 -39.65
C ALA A 350 -1.51 8.29 -39.53
N SER A 351 -1.03 8.57 -38.31
CA SER A 351 0.13 9.47 -38.09
C SER A 351 1.49 8.87 -38.49
N THR A 352 1.53 7.84 -39.34
CA THR A 352 2.78 7.14 -39.77
C THR A 352 2.89 6.94 -41.28
N SER A 353 2.06 7.61 -42.08
CA SER A 353 2.30 7.74 -43.51
C SER A 353 3.26 8.92 -43.76
N GLU A 354 4.55 8.69 -43.51
CA GLU A 354 5.70 9.41 -44.11
C GLU A 354 6.97 8.57 -43.97
#